data_AF-A0A519Z7R8-F1
#
_entry.id   AF-A0A519Z7R8-F1
#
_cell.length_a   1.000
_cell.length_b   1.000
_cell.length_c   1.000
_cell.angle_alpha   90.00
_cell.angle_beta   90.00
_cell.angle_gamma   90.00
#
_symmetry.space_group_name_H-M   'P 1'
#
loop_
_entity.id
_entity.type
_entity.pdbx_description
1 polymer ?
#
loop_
_entity_poly.entity_id
_entity_poly.type
_entity_poly.pdbx_seq_one_letter_code
_entity_poly.pdbx_strand_id
1 'polypeptide(L)'
;MYAGRGPASVKLADILLDNQRVQVSGSQPVYNDVVVSGSDIDRQWKEWFREDARLAQRRTDLGQRYQARLAQPDTAGAGALRHERAQAQRERITLLKAYVRRYHDTAVGAALPTMCTLGTSLSGADYQEMYQSLTPRWQQSTFGREVLTQASKHAAR
;
A
#
# COMPACT_ATOMS: atom_id res chain seq x y z
N MET A 1 2.94 14.58 34.35
CA MET A 1 3.28 15.25 33.08
C MET A 1 2.52 14.55 31.97
N TYR A 2 1.50 15.23 31.44
CA TYR A 2 0.69 14.81 30.29
C TYR A 2 1.39 15.26 29.00
N ALA A 3 1.54 14.36 28.02
CA ALA A 3 1.91 14.74 26.66
C ALA A 3 1.11 13.89 25.66
N GLY A 4 0.34 14.57 24.80
CA GLY A 4 -0.09 14.02 23.51
C GLY A 4 -1.55 13.58 23.36
N ARG A 5 -2.51 14.50 23.53
CA ARG A 5 -3.81 14.42 22.83
C ARG A 5 -3.63 14.93 21.41
N GLY A 6 -3.69 14.03 20.44
CA GLY A 6 -3.85 14.31 19.02
C GLY A 6 -4.13 13.01 18.27
N PRO A 7 -5.00 12.98 17.24
CA PRO A 7 -5.38 11.76 16.50
C PRO A 7 -4.21 11.14 15.69
N ALA A 8 -3.00 11.70 15.79
CA ALA A 8 -1.82 11.24 15.09
C ALA A 8 -1.06 10.11 15.83
N SER A 9 -1.23 9.94 17.15
CA SER A 9 -0.46 8.92 17.91
C SER A 9 -1.06 7.51 17.86
N VAL A 10 -2.30 7.36 17.39
CA VAL A 10 -3.00 6.06 17.37
C VAL A 10 -2.48 5.17 16.24
N LYS A 11 -2.05 5.76 15.10
CA LYS A 11 -1.75 4.99 13.88
C LYS A 11 -0.47 4.16 13.94
N LEU A 12 0.52 4.56 14.74
CA LEU A 12 1.77 3.81 14.91
C LEU A 12 1.64 2.71 15.96
N ALA A 13 0.77 2.91 16.97
CA ALA A 13 0.51 1.93 18.02
C ALA A 13 -0.30 0.71 17.51
N ASP A 14 -1.17 0.91 16.53
CA ASP A 14 -1.96 -0.20 15.92
C ASP A 14 -1.11 -1.15 15.05
N ILE A 15 0.15 -0.80 14.76
CA ILE A 15 1.12 -1.68 14.06
C ILE A 15 1.95 -2.49 15.08
N LEU A 16 1.56 -2.50 16.37
CA LEU A 16 2.06 -3.45 17.37
C LEU A 16 1.05 -4.61 17.58
N LEU A 17 0.41 -5.05 16.50
CA LEU A 17 -0.47 -6.23 16.48
C LEU A 17 0.32 -7.53 16.24
N ASP A 18 1.53 -7.63 16.79
CA ASP A 18 2.27 -8.88 16.80
C ASP A 18 2.34 -9.41 18.23
N ASN A 19 1.71 -10.54 18.50
CA ASN A 19 1.82 -11.26 19.78
C ASN A 19 3.19 -11.94 19.94
N GLN A 20 4.21 -11.44 19.24
CA GLN A 20 5.57 -11.95 19.21
C GLN A 20 6.51 -11.03 19.98
N ARG A 21 7.64 -11.56 20.48
CA ARG A 21 8.67 -10.72 21.08
C ARG A 21 9.33 -9.88 20.00
N VAL A 22 8.99 -8.60 19.98
CA VAL A 22 9.59 -7.63 19.07
C VAL A 22 10.86 -7.05 19.70
N GLN A 23 11.95 -7.01 18.95
CA GLN A 23 13.16 -6.27 19.28
C GLN A 23 13.23 -5.00 18.45
N VAL A 24 13.34 -3.86 19.12
CA VAL A 24 13.52 -2.55 18.49
C VAL A 24 14.94 -2.06 18.79
N SER A 25 15.72 -1.79 17.75
CA SER A 25 17.07 -1.23 17.86
C SER A 25 17.19 0.03 17.02
N GLY A 26 17.86 1.06 17.54
CA GLY A 26 18.05 2.36 16.89
C GLY A 26 18.21 3.48 17.92
N SER A 27 18.69 4.64 17.50
CA SER A 27 18.91 5.80 18.38
C SER A 27 18.11 7.01 17.90
N GLN A 28 17.44 7.70 18.81
CA GLN A 28 16.97 9.06 18.52
C GLN A 28 18.18 9.97 18.21
N PRO A 29 18.07 10.91 17.25
CA PRO A 29 16.86 11.32 16.51
C PRO A 29 16.69 10.67 15.12
N VAL A 30 17.53 9.68 14.75
CA VAL A 30 17.51 9.11 13.40
C VAL A 30 16.46 8.02 13.27
N TYR A 31 15.21 8.42 13.06
CA TYR A 31 14.07 7.51 12.93
C TYR A 31 14.21 6.49 11.78
N ASN A 32 14.99 6.81 10.74
CA ASN A 32 15.27 5.89 9.64
C ASN A 32 16.15 4.70 10.05
N ASP A 33 16.84 4.77 11.19
CA ASP A 33 17.71 3.72 11.71
C ASP A 33 16.97 2.79 12.70
N VAL A 34 15.67 3.01 12.91
CA VAL A 34 14.85 2.14 13.75
C VAL A 34 14.59 0.82 13.02
N VAL A 35 15.21 -0.23 13.52
CA VAL A 35 15.02 -1.60 13.06
C VAL A 35 14.09 -2.31 14.04
N VAL A 36 12.93 -2.74 13.52
CA VAL A 36 12.00 -3.63 14.21
C VAL A 36 12.27 -5.04 13.71
N SER A 37 12.54 -5.97 14.62
CA SER A 37 12.85 -7.37 14.33
C SER A 37 11.94 -8.29 15.15
N GLY A 38 11.56 -9.43 14.56
CA GLY A 38 10.60 -10.35 15.18
C GLY A 38 9.12 -9.98 14.97
N SER A 39 8.81 -9.07 14.04
CA SER A 39 7.43 -8.84 13.59
C SER A 39 7.21 -9.38 12.17
N ASP A 40 6.24 -10.27 12.02
CA ASP A 40 5.80 -10.78 10.72
C ASP A 40 5.13 -9.68 9.90
N ILE A 41 4.41 -8.77 10.56
CA ILE A 41 3.78 -7.60 9.92
C ILE A 41 4.83 -6.71 9.26
N ASP A 42 5.84 -6.29 10.03
CA ASP A 42 6.91 -5.43 9.55
C ASP A 42 7.66 -6.05 8.35
N ARG A 43 8.01 -7.34 8.46
CA ARG A 43 8.69 -8.06 7.38
C ARG A 43 7.84 -8.08 6.11
N GLN A 44 6.57 -8.46 6.21
CA GLN A 44 5.67 -8.61 5.07
C GLN A 44 5.37 -7.26 4.40
N TRP A 45 5.17 -6.20 5.17
CA TRP A 45 4.97 -4.85 4.64
C TRP A 45 6.22 -4.29 3.97
N LYS A 46 7.40 -4.52 4.53
CA LYS A 46 8.67 -4.13 3.90
C LYS A 46 8.91 -4.88 2.60
N GLU A 47 8.57 -6.17 2.53
CA GLU A 47 8.64 -6.97 1.31
C GLU A 47 7.74 -6.36 0.23
N TRP A 48 6.45 -6.16 0.53
CA TRP A 48 5.50 -5.52 -0.37
C TRP A 48 5.98 -4.13 -0.83
N PHE A 49 6.40 -3.29 0.11
CA PHE A 49 6.81 -1.92 -0.17
C PHE A 49 8.02 -1.87 -1.09
N ARG A 50 8.99 -2.77 -0.93
CA ARG A 50 10.16 -2.86 -1.82
C ARG A 50 9.76 -3.22 -3.25
N GLU A 51 8.82 -4.15 -3.42
CA GLU A 51 8.32 -4.53 -4.74
C GLU A 51 7.48 -3.42 -5.38
N ASP A 52 6.57 -2.81 -4.62
CA ASP A 52 5.75 -1.68 -5.08
C ASP A 52 6.63 -0.48 -5.46
N ALA A 53 7.69 -0.20 -4.69
CA ALA A 53 8.61 0.90 -4.95
C ALA A 53 9.33 0.75 -6.31
N ARG A 54 9.73 -0.47 -6.69
CA ARG A 54 10.34 -0.74 -8.00
C ARG A 54 9.36 -0.46 -9.14
N LEU A 55 8.11 -0.89 -9.00
CA LEU A 55 7.06 -0.63 -9.98
C LEU A 55 6.69 0.87 -10.04
N ALA A 56 6.65 1.54 -8.88
CA ALA A 56 6.41 2.97 -8.77
C ALA A 56 7.51 3.78 -9.45
N GLN A 57 8.77 3.39 -9.25
CA GLN A 57 9.92 4.01 -9.91
C GLN A 57 9.84 3.83 -11.43
N ARG A 58 9.63 2.60 -11.91
CA ARG A 58 9.43 2.32 -13.34
C ARG A 58 8.31 3.19 -13.93
N ARG A 59 7.18 3.33 -13.23
CA ARG A 59 6.06 4.18 -13.66
C ARG A 59 6.46 5.67 -13.73
N THR A 60 7.25 6.15 -12.78
CA THR A 60 7.76 7.53 -12.75
C THR A 60 8.70 7.78 -13.93
N ASP A 61 9.65 6.89 -14.19
CA ASP A 61 10.59 6.99 -15.31
C ASP A 61 9.87 7.01 -16.66
N LEU A 62 8.88 6.14 -16.84
CA LEU A 62 8.02 6.13 -18.03
C LEU A 62 7.24 7.45 -18.18
N GLY A 63 6.79 8.03 -17.06
CA GLY A 63 6.14 9.34 -17.03
C GLY A 63 7.06 10.47 -17.47
N GLN A 64 8.31 10.49 -17.00
CA GLN A 64 9.31 11.47 -17.40
C GLN A 64 9.63 11.35 -18.89
N ARG A 65 9.86 10.13 -19.39
CA ARG A 65 10.11 9.86 -20.82
C ARG A 65 8.92 10.27 -21.68
N TYR A 66 7.69 10.02 -21.22
CA TYR A 66 6.48 10.45 -21.91
C TYR A 66 6.40 11.97 -22.04
N GLN A 67 6.63 12.71 -20.94
CA GLN A 67 6.64 14.18 -20.98
C GLN A 67 7.75 14.73 -21.88
N ALA A 68 8.95 14.14 -21.83
CA ALA A 68 10.04 14.51 -22.71
C ALA A 68 9.71 14.29 -24.20
N ARG A 69 8.95 13.23 -24.53
CA ARG A 69 8.48 12.97 -25.89
C ARG A 69 7.39 13.92 -26.36
N LEU A 70 6.48 14.34 -25.48
CA LEU A 70 5.47 15.35 -25.84
C LEU A 70 6.09 16.73 -26.15
N ALA A 71 7.28 17.01 -25.62
CA ALA A 71 8.00 18.25 -25.91
C ALA A 71 8.73 18.24 -27.27
N GLN A 72 8.70 17.12 -28.01
CA GLN A 72 9.34 17.00 -29.32
C GLN A 72 8.32 17.22 -30.46
N PRO A 73 8.75 17.73 -31.63
CA PRO A 73 7.87 17.90 -32.80
C PRO A 73 7.30 16.58 -33.33
N ASP A 74 8.04 15.49 -33.17
CA ASP A 74 7.59 14.12 -33.47
C ASP A 74 7.22 13.40 -32.17
N THR A 75 5.93 13.11 -32.02
CA THR A 75 5.37 12.43 -30.86
C THR A 75 5.16 10.93 -31.08
N ALA A 76 5.67 10.38 -32.20
CA ALA A 76 5.67 8.95 -32.45
C ALA A 76 6.27 8.19 -31.25
N GLY A 77 5.55 7.16 -30.78
CA GLY A 77 5.94 6.37 -29.60
C GLY A 77 5.50 6.93 -28.24
N ALA A 78 4.96 8.15 -28.15
CA ALA A 78 4.40 8.67 -26.89
C ALA A 78 3.21 7.81 -26.41
N GLY A 79 2.41 7.27 -27.34
CA GLY A 79 1.34 6.32 -27.05
C GLY A 79 1.85 5.05 -26.35
N ALA A 80 2.95 4.47 -26.82
CA ALA A 80 3.56 3.28 -26.22
C ALA A 80 4.00 3.54 -24.76
N LEU A 81 4.67 4.68 -24.52
CA LEU A 81 5.07 5.09 -23.16
C LEU A 81 3.86 5.30 -22.23
N ARG A 82 2.77 5.89 -22.74
CA ARG A 82 1.51 6.02 -21.98
C ARG A 82 0.93 4.66 -21.63
N HIS A 83 0.92 3.72 -22.57
CA HIS A 83 0.43 2.36 -22.35
C HIS A 83 1.28 1.60 -21.33
N GLU A 84 2.61 1.64 -21.44
CA GLU A 84 3.51 1.02 -20.48
C GLU A 84 3.38 1.62 -19.07
N ARG A 85 3.22 2.94 -18.97
CA ARG A 85 2.99 3.62 -17.69
C ARG A 85 1.68 3.16 -17.04
N ALA A 86 0.62 3.01 -17.84
CA ALA A 86 -0.66 2.47 -17.36
C ALA A 86 -0.53 0.99 -16.96
N GLN A 87 0.28 0.21 -17.69
CA GLN A 87 0.56 -1.18 -17.34
C GLN A 87 1.29 -1.29 -16.00
N ALA A 88 2.32 -0.48 -15.76
CA ALA A 88 3.01 -0.44 -14.47
C ALA A 88 2.06 -0.08 -13.32
N GLN A 89 1.08 0.81 -13.55
CA GLN A 89 0.06 1.10 -12.54
C GLN A 89 -0.84 -0.11 -12.26
N ARG A 90 -1.25 -0.86 -13.30
CA ARG A 90 -2.02 -2.10 -13.11
C ARG A 90 -1.22 -3.16 -12.36
N GLU A 91 0.05 -3.33 -12.69
CA GLU A 91 0.96 -4.25 -12.00
C GLU A 91 1.04 -3.95 -10.49
N ARG A 92 1.10 -2.66 -10.10
CA ARG A 92 1.07 -2.25 -8.68
C ARG A 92 -0.22 -2.66 -7.98
N ILE A 93 -1.37 -2.48 -8.65
CA ILE A 93 -2.68 -2.88 -8.11
C ILE A 93 -2.75 -4.41 -7.99
N THR A 94 -2.28 -5.14 -8.99
CA THR A 94 -2.21 -6.61 -8.97
C THR A 94 -1.31 -7.11 -7.84
N LEU A 95 -0.15 -6.47 -7.62
CA LEU A 95 0.75 -6.78 -6.52
C LEU A 95 0.06 -6.60 -5.17
N LEU A 96 -0.62 -5.47 -4.95
CA LEU A 96 -1.38 -5.22 -3.73
C LEU A 96 -2.42 -6.34 -3.50
N LYS A 97 -3.24 -6.66 -4.50
CA LYS A 97 -4.25 -7.73 -4.39
C LYS A 97 -3.63 -9.09 -4.09
N ALA A 98 -2.49 -9.40 -4.70
CA ALA A 98 -1.76 -10.64 -4.44
C ALA A 98 -1.28 -10.72 -2.99
N TYR A 99 -0.78 -9.62 -2.41
CA TYR A 99 -0.39 -9.58 -1.01
C TYR A 99 -1.57 -9.73 -0.05
N VAL A 100 -2.69 -9.07 -0.33
CA VAL A 100 -3.91 -9.24 0.47
C VAL A 100 -4.37 -10.69 0.46
N ARG A 101 -4.40 -11.33 -0.72
CA ARG A 101 -4.78 -12.73 -0.86
C ARG A 101 -3.79 -13.67 -0.18
N ARG A 102 -2.49 -13.42 -0.29
CA ARG A 102 -1.43 -14.23 0.35
C ARG A 102 -1.53 -14.18 1.88
N TYR A 103 -1.89 -13.02 2.42
CA TYR A 103 -1.96 -12.75 3.85
C TYR A 103 -3.40 -12.57 4.35
N HIS A 104 -4.35 -13.28 3.72
CA HIS A 104 -5.79 -13.07 3.88
C HIS A 104 -6.35 -13.28 5.29
N ASP A 105 -5.64 -14.06 6.13
CA ASP A 105 -6.01 -14.35 7.51
C ASP A 105 -5.17 -13.58 8.54
N THR A 106 -4.60 -12.44 8.13
CA THR A 106 -3.73 -11.64 9.00
C THR A 106 -4.11 -10.16 8.97
N ALA A 107 -3.61 -9.42 9.97
CA ALA A 107 -3.72 -7.97 10.01
C ALA A 107 -3.07 -7.31 8.78
N VAL A 108 -1.98 -7.91 8.26
CA VAL A 108 -1.29 -7.43 7.06
C VAL A 108 -2.24 -7.35 5.89
N GLY A 109 -2.89 -8.47 5.54
CA GLY A 109 -3.81 -8.51 4.42
C GLY A 109 -4.98 -7.55 4.59
N ALA A 110 -5.52 -7.44 5.81
CA ALA A 110 -6.68 -6.60 6.07
C ALA A 110 -6.36 -5.08 6.06
N ALA A 111 -5.20 -4.67 6.57
CA ALA A 111 -4.84 -3.26 6.72
C ALA A 111 -4.10 -2.68 5.51
N LEU A 112 -3.40 -3.51 4.73
CA LEU A 112 -2.59 -3.04 3.60
C LEU A 112 -3.37 -2.20 2.56
N PRO A 113 -4.62 -2.55 2.16
CA PRO A 113 -5.36 -1.76 1.17
C PRO A 113 -5.58 -0.30 1.56
N THR A 114 -5.72 -0.02 2.85
CA THR A 114 -6.10 1.31 3.38
C THR A 114 -4.90 2.12 3.86
N MET A 115 -3.74 1.47 4.00
CA MET A 115 -2.48 2.09 4.44
C MET A 115 -1.46 2.27 3.31
N CYS A 116 -1.79 1.85 2.08
CA CYS A 116 -0.92 1.98 0.91
C CYS A 116 -1.04 3.34 0.20
N THR A 117 -0.06 3.66 -0.65
CA THR A 117 -0.09 4.87 -1.49
C THR A 117 -1.00 4.77 -2.72
N LEU A 118 -1.59 3.59 -2.95
CA LEU A 118 -2.41 3.30 -4.13
C LEU A 118 -3.87 3.76 -3.98
N GLY A 119 -4.28 4.28 -2.82
CA GLY A 119 -5.69 4.53 -2.51
C GLY A 119 -6.47 5.33 -3.56
N THR A 120 -5.86 6.35 -4.17
CA THR A 120 -6.49 7.16 -5.23
C THR A 120 -6.55 6.47 -6.59
N SER A 121 -5.77 5.41 -6.78
CA SER A 121 -5.68 4.62 -8.01
C SER A 121 -6.55 3.36 -7.98
N LEU A 122 -7.11 3.01 -6.82
CA LEU A 122 -8.00 1.86 -6.64
C LEU A 122 -9.44 2.24 -6.94
N SER A 123 -10.14 1.35 -7.64
CA SER A 123 -11.59 1.41 -7.86
C SER A 123 -12.36 0.79 -6.70
N GLY A 124 -13.67 1.03 -6.64
CA GLY A 124 -14.54 0.34 -5.68
C GLY A 124 -14.49 -1.19 -5.84
N ALA A 125 -14.40 -1.66 -7.08
CA ALA A 125 -14.25 -3.08 -7.39
C ALA A 125 -12.92 -3.66 -6.89
N ASP A 126 -11.81 -2.91 -6.95
CA ASP A 126 -10.53 -3.36 -6.41
C ASP A 126 -10.59 -3.56 -4.90
N TYR A 127 -11.19 -2.62 -4.18
CA TYR A 127 -11.41 -2.74 -2.73
C TYR A 127 -12.34 -3.91 -2.39
N GLN A 128 -13.43 -4.06 -3.14
CA GLN A 128 -14.38 -5.16 -2.92
C GLN A 128 -13.74 -6.53 -3.15
N GLU A 129 -12.91 -6.68 -4.19
CA GLU A 129 -12.16 -7.91 -4.44
C GLU A 129 -11.22 -8.23 -3.27
N MET A 130 -10.47 -7.21 -2.80
CA MET A 130 -9.56 -7.39 -1.65
C MET A 130 -10.31 -7.77 -0.38
N TYR A 131 -11.44 -7.11 -0.09
CA TYR A 131 -12.30 -7.45 1.06
C TYR A 131 -12.81 -8.90 0.98
N GLN A 132 -13.29 -9.32 -0.19
CA GLN A 132 -13.80 -10.68 -0.40
C GLN A 132 -12.72 -11.75 -0.25
N SER A 133 -11.45 -11.40 -0.48
CA SER A 133 -10.35 -12.34 -0.30
C SER A 133 -9.99 -12.60 1.18
N LEU A 134 -10.41 -11.73 2.11
CA LEU A 134 -10.14 -11.87 3.54
C LEU A 134 -10.98 -12.98 4.19
N THR A 135 -10.50 -13.55 5.30
CA THR A 135 -11.32 -14.48 6.11
C THR A 135 -12.49 -13.75 6.80
N PRO A 136 -13.57 -14.47 7.19
CA PRO A 136 -14.71 -13.85 7.89
C PRO A 136 -14.31 -13.06 9.14
N ARG A 137 -13.28 -13.55 9.87
CA ARG A 137 -12.70 -12.85 11.03
C ARG A 137 -12.19 -11.46 10.63
N TRP A 138 -11.40 -11.39 9.56
CA TRP A 138 -10.80 -10.13 9.12
C TRP A 138 -11.77 -9.23 8.35
N GLN A 139 -12.76 -9.79 7.66
CA GLN A 139 -13.88 -9.04 7.11
C GLN A 139 -14.66 -8.26 8.19
N GLN A 140 -14.91 -8.90 9.33
CA GLN A 140 -15.65 -8.30 10.44
C GLN A 140 -14.81 -7.34 11.30
N SER A 141 -13.48 -7.36 11.14
CA SER A 141 -12.54 -6.49 11.85
C SER A 141 -12.67 -5.02 11.45
N THR A 142 -12.12 -4.11 12.26
CA THR A 142 -12.06 -2.67 11.93
C THR A 142 -11.37 -2.43 10.58
N PHE A 143 -10.28 -3.16 10.28
CA PHE A 143 -9.59 -3.03 8.99
C PHE A 143 -10.46 -3.51 7.83
N GLY A 144 -11.12 -4.67 7.95
CA GLY A 144 -12.03 -5.17 6.92
C GLY A 144 -13.19 -4.21 6.63
N ARG A 145 -13.79 -3.63 7.68
CA ARG A 145 -14.85 -2.61 7.55
C ARG A 145 -14.36 -1.33 6.85
N GLU A 146 -13.11 -0.94 7.08
CA GLU A 146 -12.50 0.20 6.38
C GLU A 146 -12.31 -0.11 4.89
N VAL A 147 -11.85 -1.31 4.54
CA VAL A 147 -11.77 -1.75 3.12
C VAL A 147 -13.14 -1.67 2.46
N LEU A 148 -14.19 -2.15 3.14
CA LEU A 148 -15.57 -2.09 2.62
C LEU A 148 -16.07 -0.63 2.47
N THR A 149 -15.75 0.23 3.42
CA THR A 149 -16.06 1.67 3.34
C THR A 149 -15.41 2.32 2.12
N GLN A 150 -14.14 2.03 1.86
CA GLN A 150 -13.44 2.52 0.66
C GLN A 150 -14.06 1.97 -0.63
N ALA A 151 -14.52 0.70 -0.63
CA ALA A 151 -15.22 0.12 -1.76
C ALA A 151 -16.48 0.94 -2.13
N SER A 152 -17.32 1.27 -1.15
CA SER A 152 -18.51 2.09 -1.36
C SER A 152 -18.17 3.51 -1.82
N LYS A 153 -17.17 4.14 -1.19
CA LYS A 153 -16.74 5.50 -1.54
C LYS A 153 -16.23 5.62 -2.97
N HIS A 154 -15.54 4.60 -3.46
CA HIS A 154 -14.98 4.56 -4.81
C HIS A 154 -15.94 3.97 -5.86
N ALA A 155 -17.06 3.37 -5.46
CA ALA A 155 -18.13 2.96 -6.37
C ALA A 155 -19.03 4.14 -6.79
N ALA A 156 -19.08 5.20 -5.97
CA ALA A 156 -19.85 6.42 -6.24
C ALA A 156 -19.08 7.49 -7.07
N ARG A 157 -17.91 7.14 -7.60
CA ARG A 157 -17.05 8.00 -8.43
C ARG A 157 -17.01 7.49 -9.86
#